data_AF-A0A482VGJ7-F1
#
_entry.id   AF-A0A482VGJ7-F1
#
_cell.length_a   1.000
_cell.length_b   1.000
_cell.length_c   1.000
_cell.angle_alpha   90.00
_cell.angle_beta   90.00
_cell.angle_gamma   90.00
#
_symmetry.space_group_name_H-M   'P 1'
#
loop_
_entity.id
_entity.type
_entity.pdbx_description
1 polymer ?
#
loop_
_entity_poly.entity_id
_entity_poly.type
_entity_poly.pdbx_seq_one_letter_code
_entity_poly.pdbx_strand_id
1 'polypeptide(L)' 'MGFTKEHKKFMLESYFRNGQRVDGEWIYEAQSCLRNFVKNFPIRL' A
#
# COMPACT_ATOMS: atom_id res chain seq x y z
N MET A 1 -17.06 -2.76 12.98
CA MET A 1 -16.89 -2.00 11.72
C MET A 1 -15.94 -2.79 10.84
N GLY A 2 -16.46 -3.53 9.85
CA GLY A 2 -15.62 -4.36 8.97
C GLY A 2 -15.08 -3.53 7.80
N PHE A 3 -13.85 -3.80 7.37
CA PHE A 3 -13.31 -3.20 6.15
C PHE A 3 -14.21 -3.51 4.95
N THR A 4 -14.56 -2.47 4.19
CA THR A 4 -15.38 -2.62 2.97
C THR A 4 -14.62 -3.45 1.93
N LYS A 5 -15.35 -3.97 0.93
CA LYS A 5 -14.75 -4.74 -0.16
C LYS A 5 -13.74 -3.89 -0.94
N GLU A 6 -14.02 -2.60 -1.14
CA GLU A 6 -13.08 -1.66 -1.75
C GLU A 6 -11.82 -1.50 -0.91
N HIS A 7 -11.95 -1.42 0.41
CA HIS A 7 -10.82 -1.28 1.32
C HIS A 7 -9.89 -2.50 1.27
N LYS A 8 -10.45 -3.71 1.25
CA LYS A 8 -9.67 -4.95 1.10
C LYS A 8 -8.97 -5.02 -0.26
N LYS A 9 -9.67 -4.63 -1.34
CA LYS A 9 -9.10 -4.60 -2.69
C LYS A 9 -7.94 -3.59 -2.78
N PHE A 10 -8.11 -2.41 -2.20
CA PHE A 10 -7.07 -1.39 -2.14
C PHE A 10 -5.81 -1.89 -1.42
N MET A 11 -5.97 -2.54 -0.26
CA MET A 11 -4.85 -3.12 0.49
C MET A 11 -4.09 -4.17 -0.32
N LEU A 12 -4.82 -5.04 -1.04
CA LEU A 12 -4.21 -6.09 -1.85
C LEU A 12 -3.42 -5.51 -3.04
N GLU A 13 -4.03 -4.61 -3.80
CA GLU A 13 -3.38 -3.93 -4.94
C GLU A 13 -2.15 -3.13 -4.48
N SER A 14 -2.29 -2.44 -3.35
CA SER A 14 -1.22 -1.68 -2.70
C SER A 14 -0.04 -2.55 -2.30
N TYR A 15 -0.31 -3.74 -1.76
CA TYR A 15 0.74 -4.71 -1.41
C TYR A 15 1.53 -5.15 -2.65
N PHE A 16 0.84 -5.53 -3.74
CA PHE A 16 1.51 -6.04 -4.93
C PHE A 16 2.19 -4.96 -5.79
N ARG A 17 1.59 -3.77 -5.90
CA ARG A 17 2.14 -2.68 -6.76
C ARG A 17 3.38 -2.02 -6.19
N ASN A 18 3.60 -2.09 -4.88
CA ASN A 18 4.77 -1.52 -4.22
C ASN A 18 5.90 -2.54 -3.99
N GLY A 19 5.82 -3.71 -4.62
CA GLY A 19 6.95 -4.63 -4.68
C GLY A 19 8.14 -3.93 -5.32
N GLN A 20 9.28 -3.92 -4.63
CA GLN A 20 10.54 -3.45 -5.16
C GLN A 20 11.45 -4.64 -5.39
N ARG A 21 12.17 -4.65 -6.51
CA ARG A 21 13.15 -5.69 -6.78
C ARG A 21 14.50 -5.24 -6.25
N VAL A 22 14.97 -5.87 -5.19
CA VAL A 22 16.27 -5.59 -4.54
C VAL A 22 17.10 -6.86 -4.63
N ASP A 23 18.29 -6.77 -5.23
CA ASP A 23 19.20 -7.91 -5.45
C ASP A 23 18.56 -9.14 -6.12
N GLY A 24 17.55 -8.90 -6.98
CA GLY A 24 16.84 -9.95 -7.69
C GLY A 24 15.64 -10.54 -6.95
N GLU A 25 15.46 -10.21 -5.67
CA GLU A 25 14.30 -10.62 -4.87
C GLU A 25 13.22 -9.54 -4.83
N TRP A 26 11.96 -9.95 -4.77
CA TRP A 26 10.85 -9.04 -4.57
C TRP A 26 10.65 -8.77 -3.09
N ILE A 27 10.92 -7.54 -2.68
CA ILE A 27 10.65 -7.05 -1.33
C ILE A 27 9.33 -6.29 -1.34
N TYR A 28 8.41 -6.67 -0.45
CA TYR A 28 7.11 -6.04 -0.29
C TYR A 28 7.07 -5.28 1.03
N GLU A 29 7.10 -3.96 0.98
CA GLU A 29 7.03 -3.12 2.18
C GLU A 29 5.68 -2.39 2.26
N ALA A 30 4.77 -2.89 3.09
CA ALA A 30 3.46 -2.27 3.32
C ALA A 30 3.56 -0.83 3.85
N GLN A 31 4.61 -0.53 4.64
CA GLN A 31 4.87 0.80 5.20
C GLN A 31 5.20 1.83 4.11
N SER A 32 5.93 1.43 3.06
CA SER A 32 6.23 2.30 1.93
C SER A 32 4.95 2.69 1.18
N CYS A 33 4.04 1.73 1.00
CA CYS A 33 2.73 2.02 0.42
C CYS A 33 1.93 3.01 1.26
N LEU A 34 1.89 2.82 2.59
CA LEU A 34 1.16 3.71 3.49
C LEU A 34 1.73 5.14 3.44
N ARG A 35 3.06 5.28 3.44
CA ARG A 35 3.74 6.59 3.30
C ARG A 35 3.39 7.27 1.98
N ASN A 36 3.44 6.56 0.86
CA ASN A 36 3.06 7.10 -0.45
C ASN A 36 1.56 7.46 -0.51
N PHE A 37 0.70 6.64 0.09
CA PHE A 37 -0.73 6.93 0.14
C PHE A 37 -1.00 8.22 0.93
N VAL A 38 -0.44 8.37 2.13
CA VAL A 38 -0.60 9.59 2.94
C VAL A 38 -0.01 10.83 2.25
N LYS A 39 1.10 10.68 1.52
CA LYS A 39 1.68 11.79 0.74
C LYS A 39 0.75 12.27 -0.38
N ASN A 40 0.09 11.35 -1.08
CA ASN A 40 -0.82 11.67 -2.19
C ASN A 40 -2.23 12.05 -1.72
N PHE A 41 -2.65 11.54 -0.57
CA PHE A 41 -3.94 11.77 0.06
C PHE A 41 -3.72 12.24 1.51
N PRO A 42 -3.19 13.46 1.71
CA PRO A 42 -3.01 13.99 3.05
C PRO A 42 -4.36 14.11 3.73
N ILE A 43 -4.53 13.41 4.85
CA ILE A 43 -5.72 13.53 5.68
C ILE A 43 -5.71 14.95 6.24
N ARG A 44 -6.57 15.84 5.71
CA ARG A 44 -6.89 17.10 6.36
C ARG A 44 -7.76 16.76 7.58
N LEU A 45 -7.17 16.90 8.77
CA LEU A 45 -7.91 17.03 10.02
C LEU A 45 -8.64 18.37 10.06
#